data_AF-A0A1F6G5G7-F1
#
_entry.id   AF-A0A1F6G5G7-F1
#
_cell.length_a   1.000
_cell.length_b   1.000
_cell.length_c   1.000
_cell.angle_alpha   90.00
_cell.angle_beta   90.00
_cell.angle_gamma   90.00
#
_symmetry.space_group_name_H-M   'P 1'
#
loop_
_entity.id
_entity.type
_entity.pdbx_description
1 polymer ?
#
loop_
_entity_poly.entity_id
_entity_poly.type
_entity_poly.pdbx_seq_one_letter_code
_entity_poly.pdbx_strand_id
1 'polypeptide(L)'
;MQIRKGNDRIVFVFPSLGIVVKLPIVHFFFAARCSWQMFFHCGAKGRRWKILKRYLEFPTKNMSSFRWFLFRGLSANWNEFRFYRKTKNPFLQPTYFSLFGLLNIQRFDEPCQLEETGFWWQLLELTNGKVSDDGHHFEEPRNFCFHNGKLRILDYGSRRTHDVVLQYGTKIVELFNPEYSKPAR
;
A
#
# COMPACT_ATOMS: atom_id res chain seq x y z
N MET A 1 11.70 12.03 15.81
CA MET A 1 10.64 12.00 14.77
C MET A 1 11.32 11.83 13.42
N GLN A 2 10.77 10.99 12.53
CA GLN A 2 11.26 10.87 11.14
C GLN A 2 10.11 11.15 10.18
N ILE A 3 10.41 11.78 9.04
CA ILE A 3 9.43 12.06 7.99
C ILE A 3 9.87 11.32 6.74
N ARG A 4 8.97 10.52 6.17
CA ARG A 4 9.17 9.85 4.89
C ARG A 4 8.07 10.28 3.92
N LYS A 5 8.44 10.52 2.67
CA LYS A 5 7.49 10.91 1.62
C LYS A 5 7.47 9.82 0.56
N GLY A 6 6.33 9.15 0.43
CA GLY A 6 6.04 8.26 -0.70
C GLY A 6 5.35 9.01 -1.83
N ASN A 7 4.91 8.26 -2.84
CA ASN A 7 4.20 8.82 -3.99
C ASN A 7 2.82 9.37 -3.59
N ASP A 8 2.08 8.65 -2.76
CA ASP A 8 0.69 8.98 -2.45
C ASP A 8 0.46 9.42 -1.00
N ARG A 9 1.50 9.33 -0.14
CA ARG A 9 1.38 9.56 1.30
C ARG A 9 2.65 10.16 1.89
N ILE A 10 2.49 11.02 2.89
CA ILE A 10 3.54 11.45 3.82
C ILE A 10 3.38 10.63 5.09
N VAL A 11 4.48 10.11 5.61
CA VAL A 11 4.53 9.23 6.77
C VAL A 11 5.39 9.90 7.84
N PHE A 12 4.79 10.13 9.00
CA PHE A 12 5.45 10.64 10.20
C PHE A 12 5.63 9.50 11.17
N VAL A 13 6.87 9.26 11.59
CA VAL A 13 7.22 8.18 12.49
C VAL A 13 7.59 8.76 13.84
N PHE A 14 6.91 8.30 14.90
CA PHE A 14 7.10 8.70 16.28
C PHE A 14 7.51 7.49 17.13
N PRO A 15 8.80 7.09 17.11
CA PRO A 15 9.27 5.91 17.84
C PRO A 15 8.98 5.95 19.34
N SER A 16 9.15 7.11 19.99
CA SER A 16 8.88 7.30 21.42
C SER A 16 7.42 7.08 21.81
N LEU A 17 6.50 7.22 20.86
CA LEU A 17 5.06 6.98 21.04
C LEU A 17 4.62 5.61 20.52
N GLY A 18 5.50 4.86 19.84
CA GLY A 18 5.14 3.59 19.22
C GLY A 18 4.10 3.74 18.10
N ILE A 19 4.04 4.89 17.41
CA ILE A 19 3.05 5.13 16.34
C ILE A 19 3.66 5.71 15.06
N VAL A 20 2.95 5.46 13.96
CA VAL A 20 3.15 6.02 12.63
C VAL A 20 1.87 6.75 12.22
N VAL A 21 2.00 7.97 11.72
CA VAL A 21 0.91 8.76 11.19
C VAL A 21 1.08 8.90 9.67
N LYS A 22 0.09 8.43 8.90
CA LYS A 22 0.08 8.54 7.43
C LYS A 22 -0.94 9.60 7.00
N LEU A 23 -0.49 10.57 6.21
CA LEU A 23 -1.34 11.58 5.57
C LEU A 23 -1.33 11.37 4.05
N PRO A 24 -2.48 11.36 3.37
CA PRO A 24 -2.52 11.24 1.91
C PRO A 24 -2.03 12.52 1.24
N ILE A 25 -1.33 12.36 0.12
CA ILE A 25 -0.97 13.44 -0.79
C ILE A 25 -2.07 13.53 -1.84
N VAL A 26 -2.74 14.67 -1.92
CA VAL A 26 -3.72 14.95 -2.97
C VAL A 26 -3.01 15.62 -4.13
N HIS A 27 -2.88 14.92 -5.26
CA HIS A 27 -2.15 15.42 -6.44
C HIS A 27 -3.03 16.32 -7.32
N PHE A 28 -3.60 17.37 -6.73
CA PHE A 28 -4.58 18.23 -7.43
C PHE A 28 -4.03 18.86 -8.72
N PHE A 29 -2.84 19.47 -8.65
CA PHE A 29 -2.23 20.11 -9.82
C PHE A 29 -1.89 19.11 -10.93
N PHE A 30 -1.44 17.91 -10.58
CA PHE A 30 -1.18 16.85 -11.54
C PHE A 30 -2.46 16.40 -12.22
N ALA A 31 -3.52 16.15 -11.43
CA ALA A 31 -4.83 15.78 -11.94
C ALA A 31 -5.43 16.87 -12.85
N ALA A 32 -5.27 18.15 -12.49
CA ALA A 32 -5.69 19.30 -13.29
C ALA A 32 -4.88 19.41 -14.60
N ARG A 33 -3.56 19.23 -14.55
CA ARG A 33 -2.69 19.21 -15.73
C ARG A 33 -3.04 18.07 -16.69
N CYS A 34 -3.26 16.85 -16.19
CA CYS A 34 -3.70 15.73 -17.01
C CYS A 34 -5.06 16.02 -17.67
N SER A 35 -6.00 16.61 -16.91
CA SER A 35 -7.30 17.04 -17.43
C SER A 35 -7.15 18.07 -18.55
N TRP A 36 -6.28 19.06 -18.36
CA TRP A 36 -5.96 20.09 -19.36
C TRP A 36 -5.36 19.48 -20.63
N GLN A 37 -4.34 18.63 -20.48
CA GLN A 37 -3.71 17.95 -21.62
C GLN A 37 -4.72 17.12 -22.41
N MET A 38 -5.58 16.35 -21.75
CA MET A 38 -6.64 15.60 -22.43
C MET A 38 -7.65 16.51 -23.15
N PHE A 39 -8.02 17.64 -22.56
CA PHE A 39 -8.95 18.58 -23.19
C PHE A 39 -8.37 19.25 -24.43
N PHE A 40 -7.09 19.63 -24.42
CA PHE A 40 -6.47 20.39 -25.51
C PHE A 40 -5.79 19.52 -26.58
N HIS A 41 -5.28 18.34 -26.22
CA HIS A 41 -4.42 17.52 -27.09
C HIS A 41 -5.08 16.22 -27.58
N CYS A 42 -6.20 15.79 -26.98
CA CYS A 42 -6.88 14.56 -27.38
C CYS A 42 -8.24 14.86 -28.06
N GLY A 43 -8.24 14.95 -29.40
CA GLY A 43 -9.44 14.82 -30.23
C GLY A 43 -9.97 16.10 -30.88
N ALA A 44 -10.76 15.91 -31.95
CA ALA A 44 -11.51 16.98 -32.63
C ALA A 44 -12.51 17.65 -31.68
N LYS A 45 -12.82 18.94 -31.89
CA LYS A 45 -13.61 19.82 -30.99
C LYS A 45 -14.87 19.17 -30.37
N GLY A 46 -15.56 18.26 -31.08
CA GLY A 46 -16.77 17.57 -30.58
C GLY A 46 -16.54 16.35 -29.66
N ARG A 47 -15.34 15.75 -29.61
CA ARG A 47 -15.05 14.56 -28.76
C ARG A 47 -14.41 14.90 -27.41
N ARG A 48 -13.85 16.11 -27.27
CA ARG A 48 -13.11 16.56 -26.07
C ARG A 48 -13.94 16.50 -24.79
N TRP A 49 -15.17 17.01 -24.83
CA TRP A 49 -16.09 16.99 -23.69
C TRP A 49 -16.50 15.58 -23.27
N LYS A 50 -16.74 14.67 -24.23
CA LYS A 50 -17.04 13.26 -23.95
C LYS A 50 -15.85 12.54 -23.30
N ILE A 51 -14.63 12.82 -23.76
CA ILE A 51 -13.39 12.26 -23.21
C ILE A 51 -13.12 12.78 -21.79
N LEU A 52 -13.27 14.10 -21.57
CA LEU A 52 -13.11 14.72 -20.25
C LEU A 52 -14.16 14.22 -19.26
N LYS A 53 -15.43 14.16 -19.66
CA LYS A 53 -16.51 13.62 -18.82
C LYS A 53 -16.19 12.18 -18.40
N ARG A 54 -15.78 11.32 -19.34
CA ARG A 54 -15.31 9.95 -19.01
C ARG A 54 -14.14 9.96 -18.04
N TYR A 55 -13.14 10.81 -18.23
CA TYR A 55 -11.97 10.92 -17.35
C TYR A 55 -12.32 11.29 -15.90
N LEU A 56 -13.30 12.19 -15.72
CA LEU A 56 -13.80 12.64 -14.42
C LEU A 56 -14.74 11.60 -13.78
N GLU A 57 -15.51 10.86 -14.59
CA GLU A 57 -16.46 9.84 -14.14
C GLU A 57 -15.80 8.50 -13.84
N PHE A 58 -14.63 8.20 -14.43
CA PHE A 58 -13.96 6.91 -14.23
C PHE A 58 -13.68 6.67 -12.72
N PRO A 59 -14.02 5.47 -12.22
CA PRO A 59 -13.82 5.15 -10.82
C PRO A 59 -12.34 5.19 -10.44
N THR A 60 -12.09 5.27 -9.13
CA THR A 60 -10.77 5.22 -8.47
C THR A 60 -10.03 3.90 -8.65
N LYS A 61 -10.42 3.05 -9.59
CA LYS A 61 -9.72 1.79 -9.92
C LYS A 61 -8.88 1.89 -11.19
N ASN A 62 -9.13 2.89 -12.03
CA ASN A 62 -8.37 3.07 -13.25
C ASN A 62 -7.16 3.97 -12.96
N MET A 63 -5.95 3.43 -13.15
CA MET A 63 -4.66 4.06 -12.79
C MET A 63 -4.39 5.43 -13.44
N SER A 64 -5.27 5.88 -14.32
CA SER A 64 -5.13 7.15 -15.04
C SER A 64 -6.29 8.11 -14.79
N SER A 65 -7.32 7.79 -13.99
CA SER A 65 -8.48 8.69 -13.82
C SER A 65 -8.16 9.90 -12.94
N PHE A 66 -8.92 10.99 -13.10
CA PHE A 66 -8.82 12.15 -12.21
C PHE A 66 -8.99 11.75 -10.74
N ARG A 67 -9.96 10.86 -10.49
CA ARG A 67 -10.28 10.35 -9.15
C ARG A 67 -9.14 9.50 -8.59
N TRP A 68 -8.39 8.78 -9.42
CA TRP A 68 -7.21 8.03 -8.97
C TRP A 68 -6.18 8.95 -8.34
N PHE A 69 -5.78 10.02 -9.03
CA PHE A 69 -4.77 10.96 -8.52
C PHE A 69 -5.21 11.71 -7.27
N LEU A 70 -6.51 11.99 -7.12
CA LEU A 70 -7.04 12.68 -5.94
C LEU A 70 -7.21 11.75 -4.73
N PHE A 71 -7.67 10.52 -4.95
CA PHE A 71 -8.18 9.67 -3.87
C PHE A 71 -7.37 8.41 -3.62
N ARG A 72 -6.27 8.14 -4.35
CA ARG A 72 -5.48 6.92 -4.14
C ARG A 72 -4.94 6.81 -2.71
N GLY A 73 -4.27 7.84 -2.20
CA GLY A 73 -3.75 7.85 -0.82
C GLY A 73 -4.85 7.71 0.24
N LEU A 74 -5.97 8.42 0.02
CA LEU A 74 -7.16 8.36 0.89
C LEU A 74 -7.75 6.93 0.93
N SER A 75 -7.95 6.35 -0.25
CA SER A 75 -8.47 4.99 -0.42
C SER A 75 -7.55 3.96 0.22
N ALA A 76 -6.22 4.08 0.04
CA ALA A 76 -5.25 3.19 0.64
C ALA A 76 -5.33 3.22 2.17
N ASN A 77 -5.29 4.40 2.79
CA ASN A 77 -5.41 4.55 4.25
C ASN A 77 -6.73 3.98 4.78
N TRP A 78 -7.84 4.25 4.09
CA TRP A 78 -9.15 3.76 4.51
C TRP A 78 -9.27 2.24 4.38
N ASN A 79 -8.71 1.67 3.31
CA ASN A 79 -8.67 0.23 3.10
C ASN A 79 -7.83 -0.47 4.17
N GLU A 80 -6.64 0.06 4.51
CA GLU A 80 -5.81 -0.46 5.61
C GLU A 80 -6.62 -0.53 6.91
N PHE A 81 -7.25 0.59 7.31
CA PHE A 81 -8.04 0.64 8.53
C PHE A 81 -9.20 -0.35 8.52
N ARG A 82 -10.02 -0.35 7.46
CA ARG A 82 -11.18 -1.26 7.37
C ARG A 82 -10.77 -2.71 7.35
N PHE A 83 -9.71 -3.05 6.61
CA PHE A 83 -9.23 -4.41 6.50
C PHE A 83 -8.72 -4.92 7.83
N TYR A 84 -7.87 -4.14 8.53
CA TYR A 84 -7.39 -4.50 9.86
C TYR A 84 -8.55 -4.63 10.87
N ARG A 85 -9.51 -3.69 10.88
CA ARG A 85 -10.68 -3.77 11.77
C ARG A 85 -11.52 -5.02 11.53
N LYS A 86 -11.67 -5.43 10.27
CA LYS A 86 -12.46 -6.60 9.87
C LYS A 86 -11.77 -7.92 10.20
N THR A 87 -10.49 -8.06 9.87
CA THR A 87 -9.82 -9.36 9.88
C THR A 87 -8.99 -9.60 11.13
N LYS A 88 -8.41 -8.54 11.71
CA LYS A 88 -7.43 -8.64 12.80
C LYS A 88 -6.32 -9.67 12.53
N ASN A 89 -6.00 -9.88 11.25
CA ASN A 89 -5.03 -10.89 10.84
C ASN A 89 -3.65 -10.59 11.49
N PRO A 90 -2.97 -11.57 12.09
CA PRO A 90 -1.75 -11.36 12.86
C PRO A 90 -0.57 -10.84 12.04
N PHE A 91 -0.61 -11.04 10.72
CA PHE A 91 0.39 -10.54 9.77
C PHE A 91 0.25 -9.04 9.52
N LEU A 92 -0.89 -8.43 9.83
CA LEU A 92 -1.10 -7.00 9.62
C LEU A 92 -0.52 -6.19 10.76
N GLN A 93 0.21 -5.13 10.44
CA GLN A 93 0.58 -4.15 11.44
C GLN A 93 -0.66 -3.32 11.85
N PRO A 94 -1.03 -3.29 13.15
CA PRO A 94 -2.26 -2.66 13.61
C PRO A 94 -2.47 -1.22 13.14
N THR A 95 -3.60 -0.99 12.49
CA THR A 95 -4.09 0.36 12.18
C THR A 95 -5.16 0.75 13.18
N TYR A 96 -4.80 1.59 14.15
CA TYR A 96 -5.64 1.93 15.29
C TYR A 96 -6.81 2.84 14.92
N PHE A 97 -6.56 3.81 14.04
CA PHE A 97 -7.53 4.85 13.72
C PHE A 97 -7.35 5.35 12.29
N SER A 98 -8.47 5.65 11.61
CA SER A 98 -8.45 6.44 10.39
C SER A 98 -9.61 7.44 10.33
N LEU A 99 -9.30 8.69 10.00
CA LEU A 99 -10.32 9.72 9.73
C LEU A 99 -10.69 9.71 8.26
N PHE A 100 -11.56 8.78 7.84
CA PHE A 100 -12.01 8.62 6.46
C PHE A 100 -10.86 8.56 5.43
N GLY A 101 -9.70 8.03 5.83
CA GLY A 101 -8.48 7.98 5.01
C GLY A 101 -7.60 9.24 5.02
N LEU A 102 -8.10 10.39 5.50
CA LEU A 102 -7.33 11.65 5.60
C LEU A 102 -6.18 11.57 6.58
N LEU A 103 -6.33 10.70 7.57
CA LEU A 103 -5.35 10.40 8.59
C LEU A 103 -5.38 8.90 8.81
N ASN A 104 -4.22 8.26 8.95
CA ASN A 104 -4.12 6.90 9.44
C ASN A 104 -3.12 6.85 10.59
N ILE A 105 -3.52 6.31 11.74
CA ILE A 105 -2.63 6.06 12.88
C ILE A 105 -2.40 4.56 12.95
N GLN A 106 -1.16 4.16 12.70
CA GLN A 106 -0.70 2.79 12.72
C GLN A 106 0.31 2.59 13.84
N ARG A 107 0.44 1.38 14.35
CA ARG A 107 1.49 1.00 15.29
C ARG A 107 2.88 1.10 14.62
N PHE A 108 3.86 1.62 15.32
CA PHE A 108 5.28 1.52 14.96
C PHE A 108 5.91 0.31 15.66
N ASP A 109 6.73 -0.45 14.94
CA ASP A 109 7.61 -1.49 15.47
C ASP A 109 8.93 -1.47 14.66
N GLU A 110 9.84 -2.38 14.99
CA GLU A 110 11.18 -2.47 14.39
C GLU A 110 11.10 -2.75 12.87
N PRO A 111 11.65 -1.87 12.02
CA PRO A 111 11.65 -2.09 10.57
C PRO A 111 12.38 -3.38 10.18
N CYS A 112 11.87 -4.10 9.18
CA CYS A 112 12.57 -5.26 8.62
C CYS A 112 13.85 -4.80 7.90
N GLN A 113 14.98 -5.41 8.26
CA GLN A 113 16.31 -5.13 7.69
C GLN A 113 16.90 -6.32 6.93
N LEU A 114 16.07 -7.32 6.60
CA LEU A 114 16.51 -8.51 5.88
C LEU A 114 16.92 -8.17 4.44
N GLU A 115 17.80 -9.01 3.90
CA GLU A 115 18.22 -8.93 2.49
C GLU A 115 17.06 -9.32 1.57
N GLU A 116 16.91 -8.56 0.48
CA GLU A 116 15.75 -8.61 -0.40
C GLU A 116 15.57 -9.97 -1.07
N THR A 117 16.66 -10.59 -1.53
CA THR A 117 16.61 -11.87 -2.24
C THR A 117 16.09 -12.99 -1.34
N GLY A 118 16.72 -13.20 -0.17
CA GLY A 118 16.29 -14.24 0.79
C GLY A 118 14.85 -14.04 1.25
N PHE A 119 14.51 -12.80 1.60
CA PHE A 119 13.17 -12.39 2.01
C PHE A 119 12.10 -12.73 0.95
N TRP A 120 12.35 -12.32 -0.29
CA TRP A 120 11.42 -12.53 -1.39
C TRP A 120 11.21 -14.02 -1.72
N TRP A 121 12.29 -14.81 -1.78
CA TRP A 121 12.20 -16.25 -2.05
C TRP A 121 11.40 -16.98 -0.98
N GLN A 122 11.59 -16.63 0.29
CA GLN A 122 10.81 -17.22 1.36
C GLN A 122 9.32 -16.88 1.25
N LEU A 123 8.97 -15.63 0.94
CA LEU A 123 7.58 -15.23 0.74
C LEU A 123 6.93 -15.95 -0.46
N LEU A 124 7.69 -16.17 -1.55
CA LEU A 124 7.25 -16.98 -2.67
C LEU A 124 6.92 -18.41 -2.23
N GLU A 125 7.81 -19.07 -1.50
CA GLU A 125 7.58 -20.45 -1.01
C GLU A 125 6.39 -20.52 -0.05
N LEU A 126 6.31 -19.60 0.92
CA LEU A 126 5.24 -19.58 1.91
C LEU A 126 3.86 -19.38 1.28
N THR A 127 3.79 -18.66 0.16
CA THR A 127 2.53 -18.31 -0.51
C THR A 127 2.29 -19.06 -1.82
N ASN A 128 3.08 -20.09 -2.13
CA ASN A 128 3.03 -20.81 -3.41
C ASN A 128 3.07 -19.85 -4.62
N GLY A 129 3.88 -18.80 -4.53
CA GLY A 129 4.05 -17.77 -5.55
C GLY A 129 2.98 -16.68 -5.57
N LYS A 130 1.94 -16.74 -4.72
CA LYS A 130 0.82 -15.78 -4.76
C LYS A 130 1.22 -14.34 -4.47
N VAL A 131 2.28 -14.11 -3.70
CA VAL A 131 2.83 -12.76 -3.43
C VAL A 131 3.22 -12.01 -4.71
N SER A 132 3.53 -12.71 -5.81
CA SER A 132 3.83 -12.11 -7.12
C SER A 132 2.67 -11.33 -7.72
N ASP A 133 1.42 -11.62 -7.33
CA ASP A 133 0.25 -10.86 -7.80
C ASP A 133 0.31 -9.38 -7.36
N ASP A 134 1.08 -9.11 -6.29
CA ASP A 134 1.31 -7.78 -5.73
C ASP A 134 2.79 -7.54 -5.39
N GLY A 135 3.70 -7.97 -6.28
CA GLY A 135 5.15 -7.97 -6.06
C GLY A 135 5.69 -6.66 -5.46
N HIS A 136 5.28 -5.50 -5.97
CA HIS A 136 5.76 -4.21 -5.45
C HIS A 136 5.52 -3.95 -3.95
N HIS A 137 4.51 -4.58 -3.32
CA HIS A 137 4.31 -4.48 -1.88
C HIS A 137 5.11 -5.54 -1.11
N PHE A 138 5.34 -6.71 -1.70
CA PHE A 138 5.96 -7.86 -1.04
C PHE A 138 7.46 -8.06 -1.33
N GLU A 139 8.00 -7.45 -2.37
CA GLU A 139 9.43 -7.56 -2.72
C GLU A 139 10.28 -6.68 -1.79
N GLU A 140 9.80 -5.50 -1.43
CA GLU A 140 10.55 -4.52 -0.63
C GLU A 140 10.45 -4.81 0.88
N PRO A 141 11.54 -5.26 1.55
CA PRO A 141 11.52 -5.55 2.99
C PRO A 141 11.12 -4.34 3.84
N ARG A 142 11.35 -3.11 3.37
CA ARG A 142 10.94 -1.87 4.08
C ARG A 142 9.43 -1.73 4.25
N ASN A 143 8.62 -2.51 3.53
CA ASN A 143 7.18 -2.59 3.74
C ASN A 143 6.79 -3.49 4.92
N PHE A 144 7.76 -4.02 5.66
CA PHE A 144 7.55 -4.93 6.76
C PHE A 144 8.25 -4.46 8.05
N CYS A 145 7.80 -5.03 9.17
CA CYS A 145 8.39 -4.84 10.48
C CYS A 145 8.34 -6.14 11.29
N PHE A 146 9.12 -6.20 12.36
CA PHE A 146 9.05 -7.27 13.35
C PHE A 146 8.37 -6.80 14.62
N HIS A 147 7.40 -7.59 15.09
CA HIS A 147 6.76 -7.40 16.37
C HIS A 147 6.81 -8.69 17.17
N ASN A 148 7.54 -8.69 18.29
CA ASN A 148 7.79 -9.89 19.11
C ASN A 148 8.33 -11.06 18.27
N GLY A 149 9.33 -10.80 17.43
CA GLY A 149 9.94 -11.79 16.53
C GLY A 149 9.08 -12.21 15.34
N LYS A 150 7.85 -11.70 15.21
CA LYS A 150 6.93 -12.07 14.13
C LYS A 150 6.89 -11.00 13.04
N LEU A 151 7.01 -11.41 11.79
CA LEU A 151 6.92 -10.53 10.63
C LEU A 151 5.51 -9.96 10.50
N ARG A 152 5.41 -8.67 10.17
CA ARG A 152 4.17 -7.99 9.84
C ARG A 152 4.32 -7.03 8.67
N ILE A 153 3.25 -6.89 7.89
CA ILE A 153 3.18 -5.96 6.76
C ILE A 153 2.62 -4.60 7.19
N LEU A 154 3.30 -3.53 6.75
CA LEU A 154 2.98 -2.12 7.04
C LEU A 154 2.02 -1.51 6.02
N ASP A 155 2.20 -1.85 4.74
CA ASP A 155 1.43 -1.33 3.62
C ASP A 155 0.55 -2.42 3.01
N TYR A 156 -0.75 -2.32 3.27
CA TYR A 156 -1.72 -3.31 2.85
C TYR A 156 -3.03 -2.66 2.40
N GLY A 157 -2.96 -1.46 1.81
CA GLY A 157 -4.14 -0.76 1.28
C GLY A 157 -4.68 -1.34 -0.04
N SER A 158 -3.94 -2.27 -0.64
CA SER A 158 -4.22 -2.93 -1.92
C SER A 158 -5.13 -4.15 -1.75
N ARG A 159 -6.08 -4.34 -2.68
CA ARG A 159 -6.93 -5.54 -2.69
C ARG A 159 -6.15 -6.82 -2.97
N ARG A 160 -5.12 -6.75 -3.80
CA ARG A 160 -4.28 -7.92 -4.10
C ARG A 160 -3.50 -8.35 -2.85
N THR A 161 -2.99 -7.38 -2.09
CA THR A 161 -2.41 -7.64 -0.77
C THR A 161 -3.43 -8.32 0.15
N HIS A 162 -4.67 -7.81 0.20
CA HIS A 162 -5.71 -8.41 1.04
C HIS A 162 -5.95 -9.89 0.72
N ASP A 163 -5.99 -10.26 -0.55
CA ASP A 163 -6.22 -11.64 -0.99
C ASP A 163 -5.08 -12.55 -0.49
N VAL A 164 -3.82 -12.12 -0.64
CA VAL A 164 -2.65 -12.84 -0.10
C VAL A 164 -2.72 -12.96 1.43
N VAL A 165 -3.03 -11.87 2.13
CA VAL A 165 -3.08 -11.85 3.60
C VAL A 165 -4.18 -12.75 4.14
N LEU A 166 -5.38 -12.72 3.53
CA LEU A 166 -6.49 -13.58 3.94
C LEU A 166 -6.16 -15.06 3.79
N GLN A 167 -5.44 -15.43 2.72
CA GLN A 167 -5.14 -16.81 2.41
C GLN A 167 -3.88 -17.33 3.15
N TYR A 168 -2.84 -16.51 3.30
CA TYR A 168 -1.52 -16.95 3.75
C TYR A 168 -0.98 -16.21 4.98
N GLY A 169 -1.63 -15.14 5.45
CA GLY A 169 -1.08 -14.28 6.51
C GLY A 169 -0.70 -15.04 7.79
N THR A 170 -1.56 -15.96 8.26
CA THR A 170 -1.27 -16.78 9.45
C THR A 170 -0.06 -17.70 9.21
N LYS A 171 -0.02 -18.39 8.06
CA LYS A 171 1.10 -19.25 7.67
C LYS A 171 2.42 -18.48 7.61
N ILE A 172 2.40 -17.26 7.06
CA ILE A 172 3.59 -16.40 7.01
C ILE A 172 4.05 -16.11 8.44
N VAL A 173 3.16 -15.66 9.32
CA VAL A 173 3.53 -15.34 10.72
C VAL A 173 4.11 -16.53 11.48
N GLU A 174 3.61 -17.74 11.22
CA GLU A 174 4.02 -18.95 11.93
C GLU A 174 5.32 -19.56 11.40
N LEU A 175 5.55 -19.50 10.10
CA LEU A 175 6.63 -20.24 9.42
C LEU A 175 7.74 -19.35 8.87
N PHE A 176 7.59 -18.02 8.91
CA PHE A 176 8.63 -17.12 8.47
C PHE A 176 9.86 -17.24 9.38
N ASN A 177 11.02 -17.46 8.75
CA ASN A 177 12.32 -17.63 9.38
C ASN A 177 13.28 -16.53 8.88
N PRO A 178 13.67 -15.56 9.72
CA PRO A 178 14.59 -14.48 9.37
C PRO A 178 15.96 -14.94 8.86
N GLU A 179 16.40 -16.14 9.24
CA GLU A 179 17.69 -16.72 8.84
C GLU A 179 17.61 -17.48 7.51
N TYR A 180 16.51 -17.36 6.77
CA TYR A 180 16.33 -18.06 5.50
C TYR A 180 17.33 -17.57 4.45
N SER A 181 18.16 -18.50 3.97
CA SER A 181 18.99 -18.32 2.79
C SER A 181 18.35 -19.02 1.59
N LYS A 182 18.33 -18.35 0.43
CA LYS A 182 17.86 -18.95 -0.82
C LYS A 182 18.56 -20.29 -1.08
N PRO A 183 17.83 -21.36 -1.46
CA PRO A 183 18.43 -22.63 -1.85
C PRO A 183 19.43 -22.44 -3.00
N ALA A 184 20.61 -23.04 -2.87
CA ALA A 184 21.53 -23.18 -4.00
C ALA A 184 20.82 -23.99 -5.09
N ARG A 185 20.74 -23.44 -6.30
CA ARG A 185 20.21 -24.13 -7.47
C ARG A 185 21.28 -24.96 -8.14
#